data_AF-A0A2H6A4Q2-F1
#
_entry.id   AF-A0A2H6A4Q2-F1
#
_cell.length_a   1.000
_cell.length_b   1.000
_cell.length_c   1.000
_cell.angle_alpha   90.00
_cell.angle_beta   90.00
_cell.angle_gamma   90.00
#
_symmetry.space_group_name_H-M   'P 1'
#
loop_
_entity.id
_entity.type
_entity.pdbx_description
1 polymer ?
#
loop_
_entity_poly.entity_id
_entity_poly.type
_entity_poly.pdbx_seq_one_letter_code
_entity_poly.pdbx_strand_id
1 'polypeptide(L)' 'MPKRVRFRSVSAADRVDLEILRRMSPAAKLEVMRILWQQAWELKAAGLRLQHPDWSEERIQARVRELMAGAGT' A
#
# COMPACT_ATOMS: atom_id res chain seq x y z
N MET A 1 -6.69 -24.33 -7.82
CA MET A 1 -7.04 -23.59 -9.06
C MET A 1 -6.05 -22.43 -9.23
N PRO A 2 -5.34 -22.30 -10.36
CA PRO A 2 -4.48 -21.13 -10.58
C PRO A 2 -5.34 -19.88 -10.79
N LYS A 3 -5.03 -18.78 -10.09
CA LYS A 3 -5.68 -17.49 -10.28
C LYS A 3 -5.34 -16.97 -11.69
N ARG A 4 -6.31 -16.90 -12.59
CA ARG A 4 -6.12 -16.26 -13.91
C ARG A 4 -5.98 -14.76 -13.69
N VAL A 5 -4.77 -14.22 -13.89
CA VAL A 5 -4.54 -12.78 -13.89
C VAL A 5 -4.96 -12.25 -15.26
N ARG A 6 -6.02 -11.45 -15.31
CA ARG A 6 -6.45 -10.77 -16.53
C ARG A 6 -5.67 -9.46 -16.64
N PHE A 7 -4.74 -9.36 -17.58
CA PHE A 7 -4.10 -8.09 -17.88
C PHE A 7 -5.15 -7.12 -18.43
N ARG A 8 -5.42 -6.03 -17.70
CA ARG A 8 -6.24 -4.93 -18.16
C ARG A 8 -5.46 -4.13 -19.19
N SER A 9 -6.13 -3.63 -20.23
CA SER A 9 -5.55 -2.69 -21.19
C SER A 9 -5.12 -1.39 -20.49
N VAL A 10 -3.90 -0.93 -20.75
CA VAL A 10 -3.37 0.36 -20.27
C VAL A 10 -4.25 1.49 -20.79
N SER A 11 -4.88 2.22 -19.87
CA SER A 11 -5.73 3.38 -20.13
C SER A 11 -4.91 4.63 -20.44
N ALA A 12 -5.57 5.71 -20.89
CA ALA A 12 -4.91 7.00 -21.07
C ALA A 12 -4.37 7.58 -19.74
N ALA A 13 -5.07 7.36 -18.63
CA ALA A 13 -4.62 7.79 -17.30
C ALA A 13 -3.33 7.07 -16.88
N ASP A 14 -3.26 5.75 -17.09
CA ASP A 14 -2.06 4.96 -16.79
C ASP A 14 -0.83 5.48 -17.55
N ARG A 15 -1.01 6.01 -18.77
CA ARG A 15 0.11 6.57 -19.56
C ARG A 15 0.64 7.85 -18.95
N VAL A 16 -0.22 8.73 -18.43
CA VAL A 16 0.18 9.96 -17.75
C VAL A 16 0.98 9.64 -16.48
N ASP A 17 0.49 8.70 -15.68
CA ASP A 17 1.18 8.26 -14.46
C ASP A 17 2.57 7.68 -14.78
N LEU A 18 2.66 6.87 -15.84
CA LEU A 18 3.93 6.32 -16.31
C LEU A 18 4.90 7.41 -16.78
N GLU A 19 4.43 8.47 -17.42
CA GLU A 19 5.29 9.60 -17.82
C GLU A 19 5.81 10.38 -16.61
N ILE A 20 4.96 10.62 -15.61
CA ILE A 20 5.37 11.25 -14.36
C ILE A 20 6.46 10.41 -13.68
N LEU A 21 6.23 9.10 -13.54
CA LEU A 21 7.20 8.18 -12.96
C LEU A 21 8.49 8.10 -13.78
N ARG A 22 8.43 8.18 -15.12
CA ARG A 22 9.63 8.19 -15.97
C ARG A 22 10.47 9.45 -15.77
N ARG A 23 9.85 10.59 -15.49
CA ARG A 23 10.54 11.88 -15.28
C ARG A 23 11.12 12.02 -13.87
N MET A 24 10.65 11.24 -12.90
CA MET A 24 11.21 11.24 -11.54
C MET A 24 12.63 10.66 -11.51
N SER A 25 13.51 11.31 -10.72
CA SER A 25 14.80 10.72 -10.36
C SER A 25 14.60 9.44 -9.52
N PRO A 26 15.58 8.52 -9.49
CA PRO A 26 15.52 7.34 -8.63
C PRO A 26 15.27 7.68 -7.15
N ALA A 27 15.92 8.73 -6.63
CA ALA A 27 15.74 9.17 -5.24
C ALA A 27 14.30 9.65 -4.97
N ALA A 28 13.71 10.41 -5.91
CA ALA A 28 12.33 10.87 -5.79
C ALA A 28 11.33 9.68 -5.76
N LYS A 29 11.59 8.63 -6.55
CA LYS A 29 10.76 7.41 -6.51
C LYS A 29 10.82 6.72 -5.16
N LEU A 30 12.01 6.56 -4.60
CA LEU A 30 12.19 5.94 -3.28
C LEU A 30 11.48 6.75 -2.18
N GLU A 31 11.53 8.08 -2.27
CA GLU A 31 10.84 8.93 -1.31
C GLU A 31 9.32 8.78 -1.40
N VAL A 32 8.75 8.76 -2.62
CA VAL A 32 7.32 8.47 -2.81
C VAL A 32 6.96 7.09 -2.27
N MET A 33 7.77 6.06 -2.54
CA MET A 33 7.54 4.71 -2.01
C MET A 33 7.56 4.69 -0.48
N ARG A 34 8.50 5.41 0.16
CA ARG A 34 8.61 5.52 1.62
C ARG A 34 7.36 6.17 2.22
N ILE A 35 6.88 7.26 1.62
CA ILE A 35 5.66 7.95 2.04
C ILE A 35 4.45 7.02 1.91
N LEU A 36 4.28 6.38 0.76
CA LEU A 36 3.17 5.44 0.53
C LEU A 36 3.21 4.26 1.51
N TRP A 37 4.41 3.75 1.79
CA TRP A 37 4.57 2.70 2.80
C TRP A 37 4.07 3.17 4.16
N GLN A 38 4.51 4.33 4.65
CA GLN A 38 4.04 4.89 5.92
C GLN A 38 2.51 5.07 5.94
N GLN A 39 1.93 5.65 4.88
CA GLN A 39 0.49 5.85 4.77
C GLN A 39 -0.29 4.53 4.80
N ALA A 40 0.26 3.46 4.24
CA ALA A 40 -0.37 2.14 4.29
C ALA A 40 -0.49 1.61 5.73
N TRP A 41 0.50 1.85 6.59
CA TRP A 41 0.42 1.49 8.02
C TRP A 41 -0.67 2.27 8.73
N GLU A 42 -0.69 3.59 8.54
CA GLU A 42 -1.67 4.48 9.17
C GLU A 42 -3.10 4.12 8.76
N LEU A 43 -3.32 3.86 7.47
CA LEU A 43 -4.62 3.48 6.94
C LEU A 43 -5.09 2.11 7.47
N LYS A 44 -4.18 1.13 7.58
CA LYS A 44 -4.50 -0.17 8.19
C LYS A 44 -4.88 -0.02 9.67
N ALA A 45 -4.12 0.78 10.42
CA ALA A 45 -4.44 1.04 11.82
C ALA A 45 -5.81 1.70 11.98
N ALA A 46 -6.12 2.73 11.18
CA ALA A 46 -7.42 3.39 11.19
C ALA A 46 -8.58 2.42 10.87
N GLY A 47 -8.41 1.58 9.85
CA GLY A 47 -9.40 0.56 9.51
C GLY A 47 -9.62 -0.46 10.63
N LEU A 48 -8.56 -0.89 11.32
CA LEU A 48 -8.67 -1.80 12.46
C LEU A 48 -9.35 -1.15 13.65
N ARG A 49 -9.06 0.12 13.97
CA ARG A 49 -9.75 0.85 15.05
C ARG A 49 -11.24 0.97 14.78
N LEU A 50 -11.64 1.18 13.53
CA LEU A 50 -13.04 1.24 13.13
C LEU A 50 -13.74 -0.13 13.28
N GLN A 51 -13.05 -1.22 12.94
CA GLN A 51 -13.60 -2.59 13.00
C GLN A 51 -13.59 -3.19 14.41
N HIS A 52 -12.67 -2.75 15.26
CA HIS A 52 -12.41 -3.29 16.60
C HIS A 52 -12.24 -2.16 17.63
N PRO A 53 -13.32 -1.45 18.00
CA PRO A 53 -13.26 -0.31 18.92
C PRO A 53 -12.85 -0.68 20.35
N ASP A 54 -12.94 -1.96 20.71
CA ASP A 54 -12.59 -2.53 22.01
C ASP A 54 -11.11 -2.94 22.11
N TRP A 55 -10.37 -2.95 21.00
CA TRP A 55 -8.96 -3.34 21.02
C TRP A 55 -8.07 -2.24 21.57
N SER A 56 -7.06 -2.64 22.35
CA SER A 56 -5.99 -1.72 22.75
C SER A 56 -5.12 -1.34 21.55
N GLU A 57 -4.46 -0.19 21.65
CA GLU A 57 -3.59 0.30 20.58
C GLU A 57 -2.41 -0.66 20.31
N GLU A 58 -1.87 -1.30 21.35
CA GLU A 58 -0.80 -2.29 21.21
C GLU A 58 -1.24 -3.47 20.35
N ARG A 59 -2.49 -3.94 20.54
CA ARG A 59 -3.07 -5.02 19.75
C ARG A 59 -3.30 -4.59 18.31
N ILE A 60 -3.78 -3.36 18.09
CA ILE A 60 -3.92 -2.78 16.75
C ILE A 60 -2.56 -2.78 16.04
N GLN A 61 -1.51 -2.26 16.68
CA GLN A 61 -0.18 -2.18 16.09
C GLN A 61 0.43 -3.56 15.81
N ALA A 62 0.26 -4.52 16.71
CA ALA A 62 0.69 -5.91 16.47
C ALA A 62 0.01 -6.48 15.21
N ARG A 63 -1.30 -6.28 15.07
CA ARG A 63 -2.05 -6.75 13.91
C ARG A 63 -1.65 -6.03 12.62
N VAL A 64 -1.38 -4.73 12.66
CA VAL A 64 -0.86 -4.00 11.48
C VAL A 64 0.46 -4.60 11.02
N ARG A 65 1.39 -4.91 11.93
CA ARG A 65 2.68 -5.54 11.60
C ARG A 65 2.48 -6.87 10.88
N GLU A 66 1.59 -7.73 11.37
CA GLU A 66 1.25 -9.01 10.72
C GLU A 66 0.70 -8.80 9.30
N LEU A 67 -0.23 -7.86 9.14
CA LEU A 67 -0.84 -7.54 7.85
C LEU A 67 0.14 -6.92 6.85
N MET A 68 1.16 -6.21 7.34
CA MET A 68 2.22 -5.63 6.52
C MET A 68 3.31 -6.67 6.18
N ALA A 69 3.59 -7.62 7.06
CA ALA A 69 4.56 -8.70 6.83
C ALA A 69 4.10 -9.67 5.72
N GLY A 70 2.81 -9.96 5.64
CA GLY A 70 2.24 -10.79 4.57
C GLY A 70 2.14 -10.11 3.20
N ALA A 71 2.55 -8.84 3.08
CA ALA A 71 2.51 -8.09 1.81
C ALA A 71 3.79 -8.26 0.97
N GLY A 72 4.80 -8.99 1.46
CA GLY A 72 6.12 -9.13 0.83
C GLY A 72 6.56 -10.56 0.49
N THR A 73 5.68 -11.57 0.62
CA THR A 73 5.97 -12.99 0.31
C THR A 73 4.99 -13.54 -0.71
#